data_AF-A0A377XT44-F1
#
_entry.id   AF-A0A377XT44-F1
#
_cell.length_a   1.000
_cell.length_b   1.000
_cell.length_c   1.000
_cell.angle_alpha   90.00
_cell.angle_beta   90.00
_cell.angle_gamma   90.00
#
_symmetry.space_group_name_H-M   'P 1'
#
loop_
_entity.id
_entity.type
_entity.pdbx_description
1 polymer ?
#
loop_
_entity_poly.entity_id
_entity_poly.type
_entity_poly.pdbx_seq_one_letter_code
_entity_poly.pdbx_strand_id
1 'polypeptide(L)'
;MSQKLTIKTSTAWIKRASWPNYASTHDIGKLGIERYYEDVLHGQTGYEEVEVNNRGRVIRQLKEVPPQAGRDIYLTLDLKLQQYIENAAGPAAAPPWW
;
A
#
# COMPACT_ATOMS: atom_id res chain seq x y z
N MET A 1 41.89 18.78 2.21
CA MET A 1 41.31 17.44 2.42
C MET A 1 39.85 17.49 1.97
N SER A 2 39.61 17.22 0.68
CA SER A 2 38.30 17.43 0.04
C SER A 2 37.45 16.17 0.17
N GLN A 3 36.47 16.17 1.06
CA GLN A 3 35.50 15.07 1.13
C GLN A 3 34.44 15.29 0.04
N LYS A 4 34.47 14.41 -0.96
CA LYS A 4 33.50 14.36 -2.05
C LYS A 4 32.13 13.99 -1.47
N LEU A 5 31.30 14.99 -1.20
CA LEU A 5 29.89 14.83 -0.84
C LEU A 5 29.19 14.13 -2.01
N THR A 6 28.99 12.83 -1.88
CA THR A 6 28.24 12.05 -2.85
C THR A 6 26.80 12.11 -2.40
N ILE A 7 26.01 12.99 -3.01
CA ILE A 7 24.56 12.94 -2.89
C ILE A 7 24.13 11.66 -3.61
N LYS A 8 24.16 10.53 -2.90
CA LYS A 8 23.39 9.36 -3.32
C LYS A 8 21.95 9.74 -3.02
N THR A 9 21.30 10.44 -3.97
CA THR A 9 19.86 10.24 -4.12
C THR A 9 19.69 8.73 -4.09
N SER A 10 18.85 8.22 -3.20
CA SER A 10 18.44 6.82 -3.22
C SER A 10 17.61 6.59 -4.49
N THR A 11 18.25 6.70 -5.65
CA THR A 11 17.73 6.36 -6.97
C THR A 11 17.99 4.87 -7.20
N ALA A 12 17.31 4.09 -6.39
CA ALA A 12 16.77 2.79 -6.76
C ALA A 12 15.33 2.87 -6.25
N TRP A 13 14.31 3.28 -7.01
CA TRP A 13 13.98 2.90 -8.38
C TRP A 13 13.05 3.96 -9.01
N ILE A 14 13.48 4.60 -10.10
CA ILE A 14 12.53 5.17 -11.07
C ILE A 14 12.35 4.11 -12.16
N LYS A 15 11.30 3.31 -12.07
CA LYS A 15 10.54 2.79 -13.23
C LYS A 15 9.32 2.01 -12.76
N ARG A 16 8.18 2.42 -13.32
CA ARG A 16 6.81 1.88 -13.18
C ARG A 16 5.98 2.54 -12.06
N ALA A 17 5.23 3.56 -12.46
CA ALA A 17 4.39 4.46 -11.68
C ALA A 17 3.26 3.83 -10.82
N SER A 18 3.26 2.52 -10.58
CA SER A 18 2.33 1.88 -9.62
C SER A 18 3.03 1.16 -8.47
N TRP A 19 4.35 1.02 -8.48
CA TRP A 19 5.08 0.23 -7.48
C TRP A 19 5.54 1.03 -6.26
N PRO A 20 5.87 2.35 -6.33
CA PRO A 20 6.28 3.11 -5.15
C PRO A 20 5.17 3.20 -4.09
N ASN A 21 3.91 3.35 -4.53
CA ASN A 21 2.76 3.49 -3.65
C ASN A 21 2.45 2.21 -2.87
N TYR A 22 2.98 1.07 -3.33
CA TYR A 22 2.75 -0.25 -2.74
C TYR A 22 4.00 -0.86 -2.10
N ALA A 23 5.18 -0.36 -2.43
CA ALA A 23 6.46 -0.88 -1.93
C ALA A 23 6.61 -0.75 -0.41
N SER A 24 5.83 0.14 0.22
CA SER A 24 5.79 0.36 1.66
C SER A 24 4.47 -0.06 2.32
N THR A 25 3.54 -0.66 1.56
CA THR A 25 2.24 -1.11 2.07
C THR A 25 2.30 -2.59 2.43
N HIS A 26 1.89 -2.95 3.65
CA HIS A 26 1.91 -4.32 4.13
C HIS A 26 0.66 -5.12 3.73
N ASP A 27 -0.48 -4.43 3.55
CA ASP A 27 -1.78 -5.04 3.26
C ASP A 27 -2.30 -4.57 1.90
N ILE A 28 -2.49 -5.52 0.98
CA ILE A 28 -3.04 -5.26 -0.36
C ILE A 28 -4.19 -6.23 -0.58
N GLY A 29 -5.38 -5.70 -0.84
CA GLY A 29 -6.55 -6.49 -1.17
C GLY A 29 -6.46 -7.08 -2.56
N LYS A 30 -6.14 -8.36 -2.68
CA LYS A 30 -5.90 -9.00 -3.99
C LYS A 30 -7.16 -9.58 -4.62
N LEU A 31 -8.28 -9.62 -3.90
CA LEU A 31 -9.49 -10.32 -4.30
C LEU A 31 -10.75 -9.50 -4.02
N GLY A 32 -11.84 -9.86 -4.72
CA GLY A 32 -13.18 -9.36 -4.45
C GLY A 32 -13.30 -7.83 -4.49
N ILE A 33 -13.98 -7.29 -3.48
CA ILE A 33 -14.33 -5.87 -3.38
C ILE A 33 -13.13 -4.97 -3.07
N GLU A 34 -12.12 -5.51 -2.37
CA GLU A 34 -10.92 -4.76 -2.02
C GLU A 34 -10.12 -4.42 -3.27
N ARG A 35 -9.89 -5.40 -4.16
CA ARG A 35 -9.23 -5.16 -5.45
C ARG A 35 -10.00 -4.16 -6.32
N TYR A 36 -11.33 -4.20 -6.26
CA TYR A 36 -12.17 -3.33 -7.08
C TYR A 36 -12.14 -1.87 -6.61
N TYR A 37 -12.15 -1.65 -5.29
CA TYR A 37 -12.08 -0.31 -4.69
C TYR A 37 -10.69 0.08 -4.21
N GLU A 38 -9.67 -0.63 -4.67
CA GLU A 38 -8.28 -0.41 -4.27
C GLU A 38 -7.86 1.06 -4.48
N ASP A 39 -8.24 1.69 -5.59
CA ASP A 39 -7.92 3.11 -5.86
C ASP A 39 -8.54 4.10 -4.86
N VAL A 40 -9.59 3.68 -4.15
CA VAL A 40 -10.30 4.48 -3.13
C VAL A 40 -9.81 4.13 -1.73
N LEU A 41 -9.64 2.84 -1.47
CA LEU A 41 -9.21 2.28 -0.17
C LEU A 41 -7.72 2.51 0.07
N HIS A 42 -6.91 2.44 -0.98
CA HIS A 42 -5.48 2.61 -0.90
C HIS A 42 -5.13 4.10 -0.81
N GLY A 43 -4.42 4.44 0.26
CA GLY A 43 -3.87 5.77 0.46
C GLY A 43 -2.68 6.07 -0.44
N GLN A 44 -2.07 7.24 -0.23
CA GLN A 44 -0.79 7.58 -0.85
C GLN A 44 0.33 7.38 0.18
N THR A 45 1.34 6.59 -0.14
CA THR A 45 2.51 6.44 0.71
C THR A 45 3.35 7.70 0.68
N GLY A 46 3.75 8.15 1.87
CA GLY A 46 4.75 9.19 2.04
C GLY A 46 6.16 8.69 1.69
N TYR A 47 7.13 9.60 1.70
CA TYR A 47 8.54 9.26 1.53
C TYR A 47 9.45 10.27 2.21
N GLU A 48 10.66 9.81 2.54
CA GLU A 48 11.71 10.65 3.12
C GLU A 48 12.93 10.71 2.21
N GLU A 49 13.45 11.91 2.01
CA GLU A 49 14.74 12.15 1.37
C GLU A 49 15.79 12.38 2.45
N VAL A 50 16.78 11.50 2.53
CA VAL A 50 17.88 11.59 3.50
C VAL A 50 19.23 11.74 2.80
N GLU A 51 20.08 12.61 3.32
CA GLU A 51 21.47 12.73 2.90
C GLU A 51 22.30 11.68 3.63
N VAL A 52 23.02 10.83 2.89
CA VAL A 52 23.89 9.78 3.46
C VAL A 52 25.36 10.06 3.16
N ASN A 53 26.24 9.73 4.10
CA ASN A 53 27.68 9.80 3.87
C ASN A 53 28.16 8.62 2.99
N ASN A 54 29.43 8.66 2.58
CA ASN A 54 30.06 7.58 1.79
C ASN A 54 30.09 6.22 2.49
N ARG A 55 29.82 6.14 3.80
CA ARG A 55 29.70 4.91 4.59
C ARG A 55 28.24 4.47 4.78
N GLY A 56 27.29 5.14 4.13
CA GLY A 56 25.85 4.82 4.20
C GLY A 56 25.15 5.27 5.47
N ARG A 57 25.78 6.08 6.33
CA ARG A 57 25.11 6.64 7.51
C ARG A 57 24.32 7.88 7.10
N VAL A 58 23.07 7.95 7.57
CA VAL A 58 22.24 9.15 7.44
C VAL A 58 22.88 10.30 8.20
N ILE A 59 23.12 11.40 7.50
CA ILE A 59 23.68 12.65 8.04
C ILE A 59 22.54 13.58 8.47
N ARG A 60 21.50 13.71 7.63
CA ARG A 60 20.31 14.54 7.90
C ARG A 60 19.17 14.22 6.95
N GLN A 61 17.96 14.59 7.37
CA GLN A 61 16.77 14.60 6.53
C GLN A 61 16.75 15.88 5.68
N LEU A 62 16.45 15.75 4.39
CA LEU A 62 16.34 16.85 3.43
C LEU A 62 14.88 17.23 3.19
N LYS A 63 14.00 16.23 3.12
CA LYS A 63 12.58 16.44 2.85
C LYS A 63 11.78 15.25 3.37
N GLU A 64 10.58 15.55 3.82
CA GLU A 64 9.57 14.57 4.21
C GLU A 64 8.28 14.88 3.48
N VAL A 65 7.62 13.84 2.99
CA VAL A 65 6.24 13.91 2.52
C VAL A 65 5.45 12.90 3.35
N PRO A 66 4.50 13.34 4.19
CA PRO A 66 3.73 12.41 5.01
C PRO A 66 2.80 11.56 4.15
N PRO A 67 2.49 10.31 4.55
CA PRO A 67 1.49 9.49 3.90
C PRO A 67 0.10 10.10 4.05
N GLN A 68 -0.77 9.81 3.08
CA GLN A 68 -2.19 10.16 3.11
C GLN A 68 -3.00 8.88 3.20
N ALA A 69 -3.90 8.78 4.17
CA ALA A 69 -4.80 7.64 4.29
C ALA A 69 -5.78 7.59 3.10
N GLY A 70 -6.16 6.38 2.71
CA GLY A 70 -7.26 6.17 1.77
C GLY A 70 -8.60 6.49 2.40
N ARG A 71 -9.69 6.19 1.68
CA ARG A 71 -11.04 6.49 2.13
C ARG A 71 -11.80 5.22 2.46
N ASP A 72 -12.61 5.31 3.51
CA ASP A 72 -13.58 4.29 3.84
C ASP A 72 -14.70 4.25 2.80
N ILE A 73 -15.20 3.04 2.50
CA ILE A 73 -16.38 2.83 1.67
C ILE A 73 -17.50 2.23 2.51
N TYR A 74 -18.73 2.62 2.21
CA TYR A 74 -19.93 2.03 2.81
C TYR A 74 -20.63 1.16 1.76
N LEU A 75 -20.88 -0.08 2.12
CA LEU A 75 -21.60 -1.02 1.26
C LEU A 75 -23.09 -0.95 1.53
N THR A 76 -23.89 -1.21 0.50
CA THR A 76 -25.34 -1.39 0.62
C THR A 76 -25.71 -2.81 1.06
N LEU A 77 -24.72 -3.64 1.38
CA LEU A 77 -24.90 -5.03 1.78
C LEU A 77 -25.34 -5.11 3.25
N ASP A 78 -26.44 -5.81 3.50
CA ASP A 78 -26.91 -6.07 4.87
C ASP A 78 -26.18 -7.29 5.44
N LEU A 79 -25.38 -7.05 6.48
CA LEU A 79 -24.59 -8.08 7.14
C LEU A 79 -25.45 -9.18 7.75
N LYS A 80 -26.63 -8.86 8.31
CA LYS A 80 -27.52 -9.84 8.93
C LYS A 80 -28.13 -10.75 7.88
N LEU A 81 -28.53 -10.18 6.74
CA LEU A 81 -29.06 -10.96 5.63
C LEU A 81 -28.00 -11.90 5.05
N GLN A 82 -26.78 -11.40 4.86
CA GLN A 82 -25.66 -12.22 4.37
C GLN A 82 -25.39 -13.39 5.32
N GLN A 83 -25.24 -13.14 6.62
CA GLN A 83 -25.01 -14.19 7.62
C GLN A 83 -26.16 -15.20 7.68
N TYR A 84 -27.41 -14.74 7.56
CA TYR A 84 -28.56 -15.63 7.52
C TYR A 84 -28.48 -16.59 6.32
N ILE A 85 -28.17 -16.06 5.13
CA ILE A 85 -28.04 -16.86 3.91
C ILE A 85 -26.87 -17.84 4.02
N GLU A 86 -25.70 -17.42 4.50
CA GLU A 86 -24.54 -18.29 4.70
C GLU A 86 -24.85 -19.46 5.65
N ASN A 87 -25.54 -19.18 6.76
CA ASN A 87 -25.95 -20.20 7.71
C ASN A 87 -27.02 -21.14 7.15
N ALA A 88 -27.95 -20.62 6.33
CA ALA A 88 -29.04 -21.40 5.75
C ALA A 88 -28.58 -22.27 4.55
N ALA A 89 -27.62 -21.80 3.76
CA ALA A 89 -27.16 -22.47 2.54
C ALA A 89 -26.20 -23.64 2.80
N GLY A 90 -25.55 -23.70 3.98
CA GLY A 90 -24.60 -24.74 4.33
C GLY A 90 -23.33 -24.74 3.45
N PRO A 91 -22.37 -25.66 3.68
CA PRO A 91 -21.06 -25.69 2.99
C PRO A 91 -21.13 -25.99 1.48
N ALA A 92 -22.32 -26.22 0.92
CA ALA A 92 -22.53 -26.60 -0.48
C ALA A 92 -22.75 -25.40 -1.45
N ALA A 93 -22.76 -24.17 -0.95
CA ALA A 93 -22.89 -22.98 -1.78
C ALA A 93 -21.58 -22.56 -2.49
N ALA A 94 -20.45 -23.18 -2.14
CA ALA A 94 -19.21 -23.00 -2.89
C ALA A 94 -19.35 -23.70 -4.25
N PRO A 95 -19.18 -22.99 -5.37
CA PRO A 95 -19.35 -23.58 -6.68
C PRO A 95 -18.32 -24.71 -6.91
N PRO A 96 -18.72 -25.83 -7.52
CA PRO A 96 -18.01 -27.11 -7.46
C PRO A 96 -16.76 -27.21 -8.39
N TRP A 97 -16.03 -26.12 -8.60
CA TRP A 97 -14.86 -26.10 -9.50
C TRP A 97 -13.54 -25.73 -8.81
N TRP A 98 -13.33 -26.25 -7.59
CA TRP A 98 -12.06 -26.20 -6.87
C TRP A 98 -11.56 -27.62 -6.66
#